data_AF-A0AAP3CK16-F1
#
_entry.id   AF-A0AAP3CK16-F1
#
_cell.length_a   1.000
_cell.length_b   1.000
_cell.length_c   1.000
_cell.angle_alpha   90.00
_cell.angle_beta   90.00
_cell.angle_gamma   90.00
#
_symmetry.space_group_name_H-M   'P 1'
#
loop_
_entity.id
_entity.type
_entity.pdbx_description
1 polymer ?
#
loop_
_entity_poly.entity_id
_entity_poly.type
_entity_poly.pdbx_seq_one_letter_code
_entity_poly.pdbx_strand_id
1 'polypeptide(L)'
;MDKYPFPYNIRHKLSFFRDTFDMTIQNAHTLTVSWALSEETMQLAEAVLFESPQDMIKELRIVLKRKDIEAVRTIRTAYHKGEWTLGQAAGDAVYRAEYRIVNSMNVSLKLADTGDIYLAENGVSNLNSFQTQNADIRWEKQFSAYTCYGKGEEEQ
;
A
#
# COMPACT_ATOMS: atom_id res chain seq x y z
N MET A 1 31.82 42.65 1.65
CA MET A 1 31.46 41.26 1.29
C MET A 1 30.10 40.99 1.89
N ASP A 2 29.08 41.08 1.05
CA ASP A 2 27.68 40.92 1.43
C ASP A 2 27.39 39.46 1.79
N LYS A 3 27.06 39.22 3.05
CA LYS A 3 26.42 37.96 3.47
C LYS A 3 24.94 38.08 3.15
N TYR A 4 24.52 37.50 2.03
CA TYR A 4 23.10 37.24 1.81
C TYR A 4 22.58 36.32 2.92
N PRO A 5 21.49 36.66 3.61
CA PRO A 5 20.80 35.70 4.45
C PRO A 5 20.22 34.61 3.55
N PHE A 6 20.55 33.36 3.84
CA PHE A 6 19.91 32.19 3.23
C PHE A 6 18.38 32.37 3.33
N PRO A 7 17.63 32.16 2.24
CA PRO A 7 16.19 32.33 2.27
C PRO A 7 15.59 31.23 3.16
N TYR A 8 14.73 31.69 4.08
CA TYR A 8 13.79 30.92 4.90
C TYR A 8 13.50 29.52 4.34
N ASN A 9 14.17 28.52 4.92
CA ASN A 9 13.78 27.13 4.72
C ASN A 9 12.51 26.91 5.56
N ILE A 10 11.37 26.66 4.91
CA ILE A 10 10.05 26.41 5.52
C ILE A 10 10.06 25.18 6.47
N ARG A 11 11.20 24.47 6.56
CA ARG A 11 11.45 23.29 7.39
C ARG A 11 11.56 23.54 8.90
N HIS A 12 11.41 24.77 9.41
CA HIS A 12 11.87 25.10 10.75
C HIS A 12 10.88 24.89 11.93
N LYS A 13 9.76 24.16 11.76
CA LYS A 13 8.81 23.90 12.86
C LYS A 13 8.07 22.55 12.85
N LEU A 14 8.27 21.67 11.88
CA LEU A 14 7.62 20.36 11.90
C LEU A 14 8.60 19.34 12.47
N SER A 15 8.26 18.80 13.64
CA SER A 15 8.92 17.64 14.25
C SER A 15 9.13 16.57 13.18
N PHE A 16 10.26 15.86 13.21
CA PHE A 16 10.47 14.71 12.33
C PHE A 16 9.34 13.70 12.58
N PHE A 17 8.35 13.66 11.70
CA PHE A 17 7.30 12.65 11.75
C PHE A 17 7.96 11.29 11.53
N ARG A 18 7.85 10.40 12.53
CA ARG A 18 8.31 9.02 12.39
C ARG A 18 7.20 8.14 11.84
N ASP A 19 6.65 8.58 10.71
CA ASP A 19 5.74 7.75 9.96
C ASP A 19 6.54 6.60 9.36
N THR A 20 6.03 5.38 9.51
CA THR A 20 6.60 4.20 8.88
C THR A 20 5.52 3.55 8.03
N PHE A 21 5.86 3.24 6.79
CA PHE A 21 5.01 2.45 5.91
C PHE A 21 5.92 1.56 5.07
N ASP A 22 5.87 0.26 5.32
CA ASP A 22 6.80 -0.67 4.69
C ASP A 22 6.11 -2.00 4.39
N MET A 23 6.59 -2.67 3.35
CA MET A 23 6.20 -4.04 3.00
C MET A 23 7.44 -4.91 2.97
N THR A 24 7.41 -6.01 3.72
CA THR A 24 8.54 -6.92 3.85
C THR A 24 8.13 -8.34 3.49
N ILE A 25 9.08 -9.07 2.90
CA ILE A 25 8.98 -10.51 2.65
C ILE A 25 9.42 -11.20 3.94
N GLN A 26 8.48 -11.77 4.70
CA GLN A 26 8.81 -12.46 5.95
C GLN A 26 9.38 -13.87 5.67
N ASN A 27 8.90 -14.52 4.62
CA ASN A 27 9.39 -15.81 4.13
C ASN A 27 8.95 -15.99 2.67
N ALA A 28 9.24 -17.17 2.10
CA ALA A 28 8.90 -17.50 0.71
C ALA A 28 7.39 -17.55 0.39
N HIS A 29 6.52 -17.33 1.38
CA HIS A 29 5.06 -17.50 1.24
C HIS A 29 4.25 -16.30 1.74
N THR A 30 4.85 -15.35 2.47
CA THR A 30 4.09 -14.29 3.15
C THR A 30 4.72 -12.92 3.01
N LEU A 31 3.91 -11.94 2.61
CA LEU A 31 4.24 -10.53 2.64
C LEU A 31 3.55 -9.91 3.85
N THR A 32 4.25 -8.97 4.48
CA THR A 32 3.71 -8.24 5.61
C THR A 32 3.83 -6.75 5.34
N VAL A 33 2.70 -6.06 5.41
CA VAL A 33 2.65 -4.60 5.38
C VAL A 33 2.54 -4.10 6.80
N SER A 34 3.43 -3.18 7.17
CA SER A 34 3.41 -2.51 8.46
C SER A 34 3.21 -1.01 8.25
N TRP A 35 2.41 -0.40 9.11
CA TRP A 35 2.20 1.04 9.10
C TRP A 35 2.16 1.59 10.51
N ALA A 36 2.67 2.80 10.68
CA ALA A 36 2.49 3.63 11.85
C ALA A 36 2.52 5.07 11.38
N LEU A 37 1.37 5.73 11.40
CA LEU A 37 1.23 7.13 11.07
C LEU A 37 1.07 7.95 12.34
N SER A 38 1.76 9.07 12.40
CA SER A 38 1.70 10.04 13.49
C SER A 38 0.34 10.74 13.55
N GLU A 39 -0.01 11.26 14.73
CA GLU A 39 -1.23 12.05 14.91
C GLU A 39 -1.21 13.31 14.05
N GLU A 40 -0.03 13.90 13.84
CA GLU A 40 0.13 15.09 13.01
C GLU A 40 -0.15 14.81 11.53
N THR A 41 0.25 13.64 11.01
CA THR A 41 -0.14 13.21 9.66
C THR A 41 -1.66 13.04 9.54
N MET A 42 -2.32 12.54 10.59
CA MET A 42 -3.78 12.45 10.63
C MET A 42 -4.46 13.83 10.67
N GLN A 43 -3.91 14.79 11.42
CA GLN A 43 -4.40 16.18 11.45
C GLN A 43 -4.23 16.89 10.11
N LEU A 44 -3.12 16.66 9.41
CA LEU A 44 -2.92 17.18 8.06
C LEU A 44 -3.94 16.58 7.09
N ALA A 45 -4.24 15.27 7.21
CA ALA A 45 -5.27 14.64 6.40
C ALA A 45 -6.66 15.25 6.66
N GLU A 46 -7.01 15.58 7.91
CA GLU A 46 -8.23 16.31 8.29
C GLU A 46 -8.32 17.67 7.60
N ALA A 47 -7.26 18.46 7.64
CA ALA A 47 -7.24 19.75 6.98
C ALA A 47 -7.40 19.66 5.45
N VAL A 48 -6.85 18.61 4.82
CA VAL A 48 -6.91 18.40 3.37
C VAL A 48 -8.26 17.84 2.92
N LEU A 49 -8.80 16.87 3.67
CA LEU A 49 -10.04 16.17 3.31
C LEU A 49 -11.30 16.86 3.83
N PHE A 50 -11.15 17.89 4.67
CA PHE A 50 -12.24 18.63 5.32
C PHE A 50 -13.23 17.69 6.02
N GLU A 51 -12.69 16.72 6.76
CA GLU A 51 -13.45 15.63 7.38
C GLU A 51 -12.85 15.28 8.74
N SER A 52 -13.69 14.92 9.70
CA SER A 52 -13.22 14.48 11.03
C SER A 52 -12.45 13.14 10.91
N PRO A 53 -11.34 12.94 11.65
CA PRO A 53 -10.59 11.68 11.64
C PRO A 53 -11.42 10.44 12.00
N GLN A 54 -12.54 10.63 12.71
CA GLN A 54 -13.49 9.58 13.09
C GLN A 54 -14.36 9.13 11.90
N ASP A 55 -14.69 10.05 10.99
CA ASP A 55 -15.53 9.82 9.81
C ASP A 55 -14.70 9.41 8.58
N MET A 56 -13.38 9.61 8.65
CA MET A 56 -12.42 9.14 7.66
C MET A 56 -12.24 7.62 7.65
N ILE A 57 -12.41 7.03 6.47
CA ILE A 57 -12.09 5.63 6.20
C ILE A 57 -10.60 5.52 5.84
N LYS A 58 -9.86 4.67 6.56
CA LYS A 58 -8.45 4.38 6.25
C LYS A 58 -8.38 3.10 5.46
N GLU A 59 -7.68 3.14 4.33
CA GLU A 59 -7.58 2.05 3.38
C GLU A 59 -6.12 1.64 3.17
N LEU A 60 -5.83 0.37 3.42
CA LEU A 60 -4.63 -0.28 2.95
C LEU A 60 -4.93 -0.96 1.63
N ARG A 61 -4.31 -0.50 0.55
CA ARG A 61 -4.47 -1.05 -0.79
C ARG A 61 -3.21 -1.78 -1.19
N ILE A 62 -3.32 -3.08 -1.49
CA ILE A 62 -2.23 -3.86 -2.05
C ILE A 62 -2.51 -4.09 -3.53
N VAL A 63 -1.56 -3.65 -4.34
CA VAL A 63 -1.53 -3.87 -5.79
C VAL A 63 -0.58 -5.03 -6.05
N LEU A 64 -1.10 -6.02 -6.77
CA LEU A 64 -0.35 -7.14 -7.31
C LEU A 64 -0.34 -7.00 -8.83
N LYS A 65 0.84 -6.93 -9.42
CA LYS A 65 1.03 -7.03 -10.86
C LYS A 65 1.72 -8.33 -11.18
N ARG A 66 1.18 -9.08 -12.14
CA ARG A 66 1.80 -10.30 -12.65
C ARG A 66 1.48 -10.42 -14.13
N LYS A 67 2.53 -10.46 -14.96
CA LYS A 67 2.40 -10.37 -16.42
C LYS A 67 1.53 -9.14 -16.79
N ASP A 68 0.48 -9.33 -17.56
CA ASP A 68 -0.45 -8.27 -17.98
C ASP A 68 -1.65 -8.08 -17.05
N ILE A 69 -1.68 -8.75 -15.89
CA ILE A 69 -2.79 -8.68 -14.93
C ILE A 69 -2.38 -7.80 -13.76
N GLU A 70 -3.19 -6.77 -13.48
CA GLU A 70 -3.16 -6.03 -12.23
C GLU A 70 -4.38 -6.42 -11.39
N ALA A 71 -4.14 -6.79 -10.14
CA ALA A 71 -5.16 -7.11 -9.17
C ALA A 71 -4.95 -6.27 -7.91
N VAL A 72 -6.05 -5.83 -7.31
CA VAL A 72 -6.04 -4.90 -6.19
C VAL A 72 -6.82 -5.51 -5.04
N ARG A 73 -6.26 -5.43 -3.85
CA ARG A 73 -6.94 -5.79 -2.61
C ARG A 73 -6.95 -4.60 -1.68
N THR A 74 -8.15 -4.15 -1.33
CA THR A 74 -8.34 -3.05 -0.39
C THR A 74 -8.82 -3.59 0.95
N ILE A 75 -8.21 -3.11 2.03
CA ILE A 75 -8.60 -3.40 3.40
C ILE A 75 -8.90 -2.09 4.09
N ARG A 76 -10.07 -2.04 4.73
CA ARG A 76 -10.46 -0.92 5.57
C ARG A 76 -10.02 -1.20 7.00
N THR A 77 -9.40 -0.21 7.62
CA THR A 77 -8.94 -0.26 9.01
C THR A 77 -9.35 1.01 9.74
N ALA A 78 -9.60 0.91 11.04
CA ALA A 78 -9.78 2.07 11.90
C ALA A 78 -8.44 2.56 12.47
N TYR A 79 -7.38 1.77 12.36
CA TYR A 79 -6.11 1.98 13.04
C TYR A 79 -5.11 2.74 12.18
N HIS A 80 -4.49 3.79 12.74
CA HIS A 80 -3.36 4.52 12.14
C HIS A 80 -2.01 3.80 12.33
N LYS A 81 -2.00 2.70 13.09
CA LYS A 81 -0.85 1.81 13.24
C LYS A 81 -1.30 0.35 13.18
N GLY A 82 -0.54 -0.50 12.51
CA GLY A 82 -0.85 -1.92 12.43
C GLY A 82 0.14 -2.69 11.57
N GLU A 83 -0.14 -3.98 11.50
CA GLU A 83 0.55 -4.93 10.64
C GLU A 83 -0.51 -5.81 9.98
N TRP A 84 -0.28 -6.14 8.71
CA TRP A 84 -1.14 -7.05 7.98
C TRP A 84 -0.32 -8.00 7.10
N THR A 85 -0.56 -9.30 7.29
CA THR A 85 0.11 -10.37 6.54
C THR A 85 -0.81 -10.96 5.50
N LEU A 86 -0.29 -11.18 4.29
CA LEU A 86 -0.97 -11.85 3.19
C LEU A 86 -0.09 -12.93 2.57
N GLY A 87 -0.76 -13.90 1.94
CA GLY A 87 -0.09 -14.90 1.11
C GLY A 87 0.50 -14.27 -0.15
N GLN A 88 1.70 -14.71 -0.53
CA GLN A 88 2.36 -14.36 -1.78
C GLN A 88 1.82 -15.19 -2.93
N ALA A 89 1.69 -14.56 -4.10
CA ALA A 89 1.56 -15.22 -5.38
C ALA A 89 2.96 -15.65 -5.83
N ALA A 90 3.10 -16.91 -6.25
CA ALA A 90 4.38 -17.43 -6.70
C ALA A 90 4.86 -16.75 -8.00
N GLY A 91 6.18 -16.60 -8.13
CA GLY A 91 6.86 -16.30 -9.39
C GLY A 91 7.17 -14.83 -9.64
N ASP A 92 6.84 -14.36 -10.84
CA ASP A 92 7.14 -13.04 -11.42
C ASP A 92 6.22 -11.92 -10.90
N ALA A 93 5.66 -12.09 -9.71
CA ALA A 93 4.74 -11.13 -9.11
C ALA A 93 5.48 -9.91 -8.55
N VAL A 94 4.89 -8.73 -8.78
CA VAL A 94 5.33 -7.45 -8.25
C VAL A 94 4.25 -6.93 -7.31
N TYR A 95 4.66 -6.54 -6.11
CA TYR A 95 3.77 -6.03 -5.08
C TYR A 95 4.04 -4.56 -4.79
N ARG A 96 2.96 -3.83 -4.51
CA ARG A 96 3.02 -2.47 -3.96
C ARG A 96 1.90 -2.28 -2.95
N ALA A 97 2.16 -1.62 -1.83
CA ALA A 97 1.12 -1.16 -0.94
C ALA A 97 0.94 0.36 -1.01
N GLU A 98 -0.28 0.81 -0.80
CA GLU A 98 -0.66 2.22 -0.63
C GLU A 98 -1.47 2.34 0.65
N TYR A 99 -1.16 3.32 1.49
CA TYR A 99 -2.04 3.76 2.57
C TYR A 99 -2.79 5.00 2.13
N ARG A 100 -4.12 4.92 2.16
CA ARG A 100 -5.02 5.97 1.71
C ARG A 100 -6.02 6.32 2.79
N ILE A 101 -6.50 7.55 2.76
CA ILE A 101 -7.64 7.99 3.54
C ILE A 101 -8.72 8.46 2.58
N VAL A 102 -9.96 8.11 2.87
CA VAL A 102 -11.14 8.46 2.09
C VAL A 102 -12.15 9.15 2.99
N ASN A 103 -12.68 10.30 2.57
CA ASN A 103 -13.74 11.00 3.30
C ASN A 103 -15.14 10.52 2.89
N SER A 104 -16.18 11.07 3.54
CA SER A 104 -17.58 10.72 3.27
C SER A 104 -18.02 11.00 1.82
N MET A 105 -17.34 11.90 1.13
CA MET A 105 -17.58 12.29 -0.26
C MET A 105 -16.79 11.43 -1.27
N ASN A 106 -16.15 10.34 -0.83
CA ASN A 106 -15.26 9.48 -1.63
C ASN A 106 -14.02 10.21 -2.21
N VAL A 107 -13.62 11.35 -1.64
CA VAL A 107 -12.35 11.99 -1.96
C VAL A 107 -11.22 11.23 -1.27
N SER A 108 -10.22 10.81 -2.03
CA SER A 108 -9.12 9.96 -1.54
C SER A 108 -7.79 10.71 -1.51
N LEU A 109 -7.11 10.65 -0.37
CA LEU A 109 -5.75 11.13 -0.16
C LEU A 109 -4.81 9.94 0.03
N LYS A 110 -3.78 9.81 -0.83
CA LYS A 110 -2.69 8.84 -0.64
C LYS A 110 -1.67 9.45 0.32
N LEU A 111 -1.44 8.78 1.45
CA LEU A 111 -0.49 9.24 2.48
C LEU A 111 0.88 8.61 2.32
N ALA A 112 0.92 7.31 1.99
CA ALA A 112 2.15 6.58 1.82
C ALA A 112 2.00 5.49 0.77
N ASP A 113 3.11 5.11 0.15
CA ASP A 113 3.22 3.93 -0.68
C ASP A 113 4.58 3.25 -0.48
N THR A 114 4.63 1.96 -0.80
CA THR A 114 5.90 1.26 -0.92
C THR A 114 6.44 1.43 -2.34
N GLY A 115 7.75 1.25 -2.50
CA GLY A 115 8.30 0.92 -3.82
C GLY A 115 7.72 -0.41 -4.33
N ASP A 116 7.98 -0.70 -5.60
CA ASP A 116 7.66 -1.99 -6.19
C ASP A 116 8.57 -3.08 -5.59
N ILE A 117 7.98 -4.16 -5.11
CA ILE A 117 8.68 -5.32 -4.56
C ILE A 117 8.58 -6.47 -5.55
N TYR A 118 9.71 -6.78 -6.18
CA TYR A 118 9.86 -7.86 -7.15
C TYR A 118 10.21 -9.15 -6.42
N LEU A 119 9.29 -10.11 -6.32
CA LEU A 119 9.54 -11.35 -5.59
C LEU A 119 10.70 -12.16 -6.18
N ALA A 120 10.81 -12.20 -7.51
CA ALA A 120 11.89 -12.88 -8.21
C ALA A 120 13.28 -12.30 -7.88
N GLU A 121 13.41 -10.97 -7.79
CA GLU A 121 14.67 -10.30 -7.45
C GLU A 121 15.04 -10.49 -5.97
N ASN A 122 14.05 -10.75 -5.12
CA ASN A 122 14.23 -11.06 -3.70
C ASN A 122 14.48 -12.57 -3.45
N GLY A 123 14.82 -13.35 -4.48
CA GLY A 123 15.19 -14.76 -4.33
C GLY A 123 14.00 -15.71 -4.07
N VAL A 124 12.76 -15.21 -4.14
CA VAL A 124 11.56 -16.05 -4.10
C VAL A 124 11.39 -16.69 -5.48
N SER A 125 12.09 -17.82 -5.68
CA SER A 125 11.96 -18.62 -6.90
C SER A 125 10.56 -19.25 -7.01
N ASN A 126 10.13 -19.59 -8.24
CA ASN A 126 8.96 -20.43 -8.47
C ASN A 126 9.16 -21.76 -7.73
N LEU A 127 8.67 -21.84 -6.49
CA LEU A 127 8.67 -23.08 -5.75
C LEU A 127 7.75 -24.05 -6.49
N ASN A 128 8.36 -25.04 -7.15
CA ASN A 128 7.68 -26.21 -7.75
C ASN A 128 6.81 -26.99 -6.73
N SER A 129 6.80 -26.59 -5.45
CA SER A 129 6.05 -27.18 -4.36
C SER A 129 4.68 -26.55 -4.09
N PHE A 130 4.13 -25.73 -5.00
CA PHE A 130 2.72 -25.29 -4.91
C PHE A 130 1.68 -26.41 -5.17
N GLN A 131 2.07 -27.67 -4.96
CA GLN A 131 1.10 -28.71 -4.64
C GLN A 131 0.79 -28.66 -3.14
N THR A 132 -0.42 -28.17 -2.85
CA THR A 132 -1.18 -28.47 -1.62
C THR A 132 -0.63 -27.91 -0.29
N GLN A 133 -0.67 -26.60 -0.12
CA GLN A 133 -1.22 -26.04 1.13
C GLN A 133 -2.42 -25.17 0.76
N ASN A 134 -3.61 -25.76 0.92
CA ASN A 134 -4.93 -25.25 0.56
C ASN A 134 -5.09 -24.81 -0.90
N ALA A 135 -5.51 -25.77 -1.74
CA ALA A 135 -6.11 -25.50 -3.06
C ALA A 135 -7.30 -24.52 -3.03
N ASP A 136 -7.76 -24.11 -1.85
CA ASP A 136 -8.82 -23.11 -1.65
C ASP A 136 -8.35 -21.65 -1.65
N ILE A 137 -7.06 -21.36 -1.50
CA ILE A 137 -6.54 -19.98 -1.49
C ILE A 137 -5.87 -19.68 -2.83
N ARG A 138 -6.67 -19.69 -3.89
CA ARG A 138 -6.29 -19.05 -5.15
C ARG A 138 -6.02 -17.57 -4.86
N TRP A 139 -4.84 -17.04 -5.17
CA TRP A 139 -4.52 -15.61 -4.95
C TRP A 139 -5.53 -14.72 -5.68
N GLU A 140 -6.06 -15.21 -6.81
CA GLU A 140 -7.16 -14.61 -7.55
C GLU A 140 -8.39 -14.39 -6.64
N LYS A 141 -8.72 -15.35 -5.76
CA LYS A 141 -9.79 -15.18 -4.76
C LYS A 141 -9.41 -14.16 -3.68
N GLN A 142 -8.15 -14.07 -3.26
CA GLN A 142 -7.71 -13.09 -2.27
C GLN A 142 -7.83 -11.65 -2.79
N PHE A 143 -7.53 -11.43 -4.07
CA PHE A 143 -7.57 -10.11 -4.74
C PHE A 143 -8.84 -9.89 -5.58
N SER A 144 -9.80 -10.84 -5.56
CA SER A 144 -11.06 -10.75 -6.32
C SER A 144 -12.01 -9.64 -5.84
N ALA A 145 -11.75 -9.05 -4.68
CA ALA A 145 -12.51 -7.91 -4.19
C ALA A 145 -12.01 -6.60 -4.84
N TYR A 146 -12.52 -6.35 -6.05
CA TYR A 146 -12.53 -5.10 -6.78
C TYR A 146 -11.29 -4.77 -7.65
N THR A 147 -11.56 -4.62 -8.95
CA THR A 147 -10.73 -4.09 -10.05
C THR A 147 -9.67 -5.00 -10.66
N CYS A 148 -10.10 -6.06 -11.35
CA CYS A 148 -9.43 -6.43 -12.59
C CYS A 148 -9.83 -5.40 -13.66
N TYR A 149 -9.03 -4.36 -13.88
CA TYR A 149 -9.15 -3.61 -15.13
C TYR A 149 -8.60 -4.51 -16.24
N GLY A 150 -9.47 -5.33 -16.82
CA GLY A 150 -9.17 -5.89 -18.13
C GLY A 150 -8.95 -4.71 -19.06
N LYS A 151 -7.76 -4.59 -19.65
CA LYS A 151 -7.59 -3.79 -20.85
C LYS A 151 -8.67 -4.29 -21.81
N GLY A 152 -9.59 -3.40 -22.18
CA GLY A 152 -10.55 -3.69 -23.23
C GLY A 152 -9.75 -4.16 -24.45
N GLU A 153 -9.87 -5.44 -24.77
CA GLU A 153 -9.61 -5.89 -26.12
C GLU A 153 -10.67 -5.20 -26.97
N GLU A 154 -10.22 -4.39 -27.93
CA GLU A 154 -11.06 -3.88 -28.99
C GLU A 154 -11.67 -5.09 -29.71
N GLU A 155 -12.97 -5.32 -29.52
CA GLU A 155 -13.73 -6.21 -30.40
C GLU A 155 -13.92 -5.46 -31.73
N GLN A 156 -13.24 -5.98 -32.76
CA GLN A 156 -13.47 -5.69 -34.18
C GLN A 156 -14.79 -6.31 -34.66
#